data_AF-A0A7S2R4V1-F1
#
_entry.id   AF-A0A7S2R4V1-F1
#
_cell.length_a   1.000
_cell.length_b   1.000
_cell.length_c   1.000
_cell.angle_alpha   90.00
_cell.angle_beta   90.00
_cell.angle_gamma   90.00
#
_symmetry.space_group_name_H-M   'P 1'
#
loop_
_entity.id
_entity.type
_entity.pdbx_description
1 polymer ?
#
loop_
_entity_poly.entity_id
_entity_poly.type
_entity_poly.pdbx_seq_one_letter_code
_entity_poly.pdbx_strand_id
1 'polypeptide(L)'
;VTEQGEMITQNFGSPAIAERTLDIYTAAVLREAFVKHVEPSNGWRNQMQRISKASCSGYRELVREEPKFVPYFRQATPELELGSLNIGSRPAKRNPKGGIESLRAIPWTFAWTQTRLHLSAWFGVGDGLTSEVRSYM
;
A
#
# COMPACT_ATOMS: atom_id res chain seq x y z
N VAL A 1 9.64 14.29 -2.77
CA VAL A 1 9.23 12.87 -2.73
C VAL A 1 9.89 12.25 -1.51
N THR A 2 9.20 11.40 -0.75
CA THR A 2 9.81 10.68 0.37
C THR A 2 10.49 9.43 -0.17
N GLU A 3 11.81 9.32 -0.02
CA GLU A 3 12.56 8.09 -0.32
C GLU A 3 12.45 7.12 0.87
N GLN A 4 12.00 5.90 0.59
CA GLN A 4 11.91 4.86 1.62
C GLN A 4 13.29 4.27 1.89
N GLY A 5 13.57 3.93 3.15
CA GLY A 5 14.89 3.44 3.58
C GLY A 5 15.33 2.17 2.83
N GLU A 6 14.38 1.26 2.59
CA GLU A 6 14.60 0.03 1.83
C GLU A 6 14.96 0.25 0.36
N MET A 7 14.69 1.45 -0.19
CA MET A 7 14.98 1.81 -1.58
C MET A 7 16.32 2.54 -1.74
N ILE A 8 16.95 3.00 -0.65
CA ILE A 8 18.13 3.87 -0.72
C ILE A 8 19.28 3.21 -1.47
N THR A 9 19.62 1.96 -1.15
CA THR A 9 20.69 1.25 -1.86
C THR A 9 20.35 1.04 -3.34
N GLN A 10 19.08 0.79 -3.66
CA GLN A 10 18.63 0.64 -5.05
C GLN A 10 18.71 1.95 -5.83
N ASN A 11 18.37 3.08 -5.21
CA ASN A 11 18.24 4.37 -5.89
C ASN A 11 19.53 5.20 -5.84
N PHE A 12 20.40 4.96 -4.85
CA PHE A 12 21.58 5.79 -4.55
C PHE A 12 22.82 4.97 -4.12
N GLY A 13 22.82 3.65 -4.29
CA GLY A 13 23.90 2.77 -3.83
C GLY A 13 25.24 2.94 -4.56
N SER A 14 25.26 3.60 -5.72
CA SER A 14 26.49 3.98 -6.43
C SER A 14 26.31 5.33 -7.13
N PRO A 15 27.39 6.06 -7.45
CA PRO A 15 27.30 7.35 -8.15
C PRO A 15 26.52 7.28 -9.47
N ALA A 16 26.76 6.25 -10.28
CA ALA A 16 26.09 6.09 -11.57
C ALA A 16 24.57 5.83 -11.43
N ILE A 17 24.17 5.04 -10.43
CA ILE A 17 22.75 4.79 -10.14
C ILE A 17 22.09 6.06 -9.57
N ALA A 18 22.78 6.76 -8.67
CA ALA A 18 22.29 8.01 -8.09
C ALA A 18 22.05 9.07 -9.16
N GLU A 19 23.03 9.28 -10.05
CA GLU A 19 22.90 10.19 -11.21
C GLU A 19 21.69 9.80 -12.06
N ARG A 20 21.55 8.51 -12.40
CA ARG A 20 20.40 8.03 -13.17
C ARG A 20 19.05 8.28 -12.47
N THR A 21 18.97 8.07 -11.17
CA THR A 21 17.75 8.34 -10.38
C THR A 21 17.40 9.84 -10.43
N LEU A 22 18.39 10.70 -10.22
CA LEU A 22 18.20 12.16 -10.26
C LEU A 22 17.83 12.66 -11.66
N ASP A 23 18.41 12.08 -12.71
CA ASP A 23 18.07 12.36 -14.09
C ASP A 23 16.61 12.03 -14.39
N ILE A 24 16.12 10.86 -13.96
CA ILE A 24 14.73 10.45 -14.15
C ILE A 24 13.79 11.42 -13.44
N TYR A 25 14.09 11.81 -12.20
CA TYR A 25 13.28 12.76 -11.44
C TYR A 25 13.27 14.14 -12.10
N THR A 26 14.43 14.65 -12.48
CA THR A 26 14.57 15.94 -13.15
C THR A 26 13.83 15.95 -14.48
N ALA A 27 14.03 14.93 -15.31
CA ALA A 27 13.37 14.79 -16.60
C ALA A 27 11.83 14.71 -16.45
N ALA A 28 11.33 13.98 -15.45
CA ALA A 28 9.90 13.90 -15.17
C ALA A 28 9.32 15.26 -14.78
N VAL A 29 9.97 16.00 -13.87
CA VAL A 29 9.53 17.33 -13.43
C VAL A 29 9.58 18.34 -14.56
N LEU A 30 10.64 18.33 -15.37
CA LEU A 30 10.75 19.21 -16.53
C LEU A 30 9.66 18.89 -17.56
N ARG A 31 9.45 17.61 -17.87
CA ARG A 31 8.42 17.18 -18.82
C ARG A 31 7.03 17.60 -18.37
N GLU A 32 6.74 17.53 -17.08
CA GLU A 32 5.42 17.88 -16.52
C GLU A 32 4.98 19.31 -16.91
N ALA A 33 5.90 20.26 -17.00
CA ALA A 33 5.61 21.64 -17.41
C ALA A 33 5.10 21.76 -18.87
N PHE A 34 5.31 20.73 -19.71
CA PHE A 34 4.99 20.73 -21.13
C PHE A 34 3.94 19.67 -21.53
N VAL A 35 3.45 18.87 -20.58
CA VAL A 35 2.44 17.84 -20.85
C VAL A 35 1.04 18.43 -20.67
N LYS A 36 0.21 18.28 -21.69
CA LYS A 36 -1.23 18.50 -21.54
C LYS A 36 -1.88 17.23 -20.98
N HIS A 37 -2.40 17.31 -19.77
CA HIS A 37 -3.11 16.19 -19.15
C HIS A 37 -4.50 16.01 -19.75
N VAL A 38 -4.93 14.75 -19.80
CA VAL A 38 -6.32 14.40 -20.10
C VAL A 38 -7.09 14.49 -18.79
N GLU A 39 -7.97 15.48 -18.68
CA GLU A 39 -8.87 15.57 -17.55
C GLU A 39 -9.84 14.38 -17.56
N PRO A 40 -9.95 13.61 -16.47
CA PRO A 40 -10.84 12.48 -16.43
C PRO A 40 -12.29 12.96 -16.54
N SER A 41 -13.03 12.34 -17.46
CA SER A 41 -14.45 12.63 -17.69
C SER A 41 -15.29 12.37 -16.43
N ASN A 42 -16.47 13.00 -16.35
CA ASN A 42 -17.42 12.70 -15.27
C ASN A 42 -17.80 11.21 -15.24
N GLY A 43 -17.84 10.55 -16.40
CA GLY A 43 -18.04 9.10 -16.48
C GLY A 43 -16.96 8.34 -15.73
N TRP A 44 -15.69 8.61 -16.00
CA TRP A 44 -14.55 7.97 -15.34
C TRP A 44 -14.49 8.25 -13.85
N ARG A 45 -14.78 9.50 -13.43
CA ARG A 45 -14.84 9.88 -12.01
C ARG A 45 -15.94 9.09 -11.29
N ASN A 46 -17.12 8.97 -11.90
CA ASN A 46 -18.23 8.20 -11.34
C ASN A 46 -17.93 6.69 -11.27
N GLN A 47 -17.28 6.13 -12.29
CA GLN A 47 -16.80 4.74 -12.28
C GLN A 47 -15.80 4.51 -11.14
N MET A 48 -14.79 5.36 -11.02
CA MET A 48 -13.79 5.27 -9.94
C MET A 48 -14.42 5.41 -8.56
N GLN A 49 -15.45 6.24 -8.40
CA GLN A 49 -16.18 6.36 -7.13
C GLN A 49 -16.87 5.04 -6.74
N ARG A 50 -17.50 4.34 -7.70
CA ARG A 50 -18.13 3.05 -7.46
C ARG A 50 -17.11 1.95 -7.14
N ILE A 51 -16.04 1.88 -7.94
CA ILE A 51 -14.92 0.95 -7.72
C ILE A 51 -14.33 1.17 -6.32
N SER A 52 -14.04 2.42 -5.94
CA SER A 52 -13.48 2.76 -4.63
C SER A 52 -14.41 2.36 -3.49
N LYS A 53 -15.72 2.58 -3.63
CA LYS A 53 -16.70 2.21 -2.59
C LYS A 53 -16.74 0.70 -2.37
N ALA A 54 -16.87 -0.08 -3.45
CA ALA A 54 -16.90 -1.54 -3.37
C ALA A 54 -15.57 -2.10 -2.84
N SER A 55 -14.44 -1.60 -3.35
CA SER A 55 -13.11 -2.01 -2.91
C SER A 55 -12.86 -1.75 -1.42
N CYS A 56 -13.22 -0.56 -0.94
CA CYS A 56 -13.06 -0.21 0.47
C CYS A 56 -13.98 -1.05 1.37
N SER A 57 -15.19 -1.36 0.90
CA SER A 57 -16.13 -2.23 1.61
C SER A 57 -15.55 -3.63 1.79
N GLY A 58 -15.14 -4.28 0.70
CA GLY A 58 -14.57 -5.64 0.77
C GLY A 58 -13.29 -5.70 1.61
N TYR A 59 -12.41 -4.69 1.49
CA TYR A 59 -11.24 -4.59 2.36
C TYR A 59 -11.59 -4.49 3.85
N ARG A 60 -12.58 -3.66 4.20
CA ARG A 60 -12.98 -3.46 5.61
C ARG A 60 -13.73 -4.67 6.17
N GLU A 61 -14.53 -5.34 5.37
CA GLU A 61 -15.20 -6.58 5.74
C GLU A 61 -14.16 -7.60 6.23
N LEU A 62 -13.09 -7.84 5.45
CA LEU A 62 -12.02 -8.74 5.89
C LEU A 62 -11.21 -8.18 7.07
N VAL A 63 -10.73 -6.94 6.99
CA VAL A 63 -9.70 -6.45 7.94
C VAL A 63 -10.29 -6.00 9.28
N ARG A 64 -11.56 -5.58 9.30
CA ARG A 64 -12.22 -5.02 10.49
C ARG A 64 -13.37 -5.88 11.00
N GLU A 65 -14.16 -6.48 10.11
CA GLU A 65 -15.42 -7.11 10.48
C GLU A 65 -15.27 -8.62 10.70
N GLU A 66 -14.37 -9.29 9.97
CA GLU A 66 -14.07 -10.71 10.15
C GLU A 66 -13.38 -10.99 11.50
N PRO A 67 -14.06 -11.65 12.46
CA PRO A 67 -13.54 -11.83 13.81
C PRO A 67 -12.25 -12.65 13.88
N LYS A 68 -12.02 -13.55 12.91
CA LYS A 68 -10.83 -14.40 12.86
C LYS A 68 -9.64 -13.73 12.18
N PHE A 69 -9.79 -12.51 11.66
CA PHE A 69 -8.74 -11.85 10.90
C PHE A 69 -7.48 -11.59 11.71
N VAL A 70 -7.61 -11.02 12.92
CA VAL A 70 -6.45 -10.72 13.77
C VAL A 70 -5.73 -12.00 14.22
N PRO A 71 -6.41 -13.06 14.69
CA PRO A 71 -5.78 -14.36 14.92
C PRO A 71 -5.06 -14.91 13.70
N TYR A 72 -5.68 -14.88 12.52
CA TYR A 72 -5.08 -15.32 11.26
C TYR A 72 -3.83 -14.51 10.92
N PHE A 73 -3.91 -13.17 10.96
CA PHE A 73 -2.80 -12.28 10.67
C PHE A 73 -1.57 -12.57 11.54
N ARG A 74 -1.76 -12.79 12.84
CA ARG A 74 -0.67 -13.10 13.78
C ARG A 74 -0.08 -14.50 13.61
N GLN A 75 -0.84 -15.45 13.07
CA GLN A 75 -0.37 -16.82 12.82
C GLN A 75 0.26 -16.97 11.44
N ALA A 76 -0.29 -16.28 10.45
CA ALA A 76 0.13 -16.38 9.06
C ALA A 76 1.31 -15.47 8.74
N THR A 77 1.59 -14.45 9.55
CA THR A 77 2.68 -13.49 9.35
C THR A 77 3.57 -13.37 10.58
N PRO A 78 4.84 -12.96 10.43
CA PRO A 78 5.74 -12.77 11.57
C PRO A 78 5.52 -11.40 12.27
N GLU A 79 4.30 -10.86 12.34
CA GLU A 79 4.05 -9.52 12.92
C GLU A 79 4.55 -9.39 14.36
N LEU A 80 4.34 -10.44 15.17
CA LEU A 80 4.73 -10.43 16.58
C LEU A 80 6.25 -10.48 16.72
N GLU A 81 6.91 -11.37 15.99
CA GLU A 81 8.36 -11.54 15.97
C GLU A 81 9.05 -10.27 15.49
N LEU A 82 8.54 -9.64 14.44
CA LEU A 82 9.03 -8.37 13.92
C LEU A 82 8.95 -7.24 14.96
N GLY A 83 7.93 -7.25 15.82
CA GLY A 83 7.80 -6.30 16.93
C GLY A 83 8.78 -6.55 18.07
N SER A 84 9.30 -7.77 18.21
CA SER A 84 10.27 -8.16 19.24
C SER A 84 11.73 -7.95 18.81
N LEU A 85 11.98 -7.81 17.51
CA LEU A 85 13.32 -7.61 16.96
C LEU A 85 13.72 -6.13 16.91
N ASN A 86 15.01 -5.85 17.11
CA ASN A 86 15.60 -4.51 17.00
C ASN A 86 15.85 -4.09 15.54
N ILE A 87 14.86 -4.25 14.67
CA ILE A 87 14.95 -3.89 13.23
C ILE A 87 14.42 -2.47 12.98
N GLY A 88 13.38 -2.06 13.69
CA GLY A 88 12.76 -0.74 13.55
C GLY A 88 13.20 0.23 14.64
N SER A 89 13.40 1.51 14.28
CA SER A 89 13.65 2.59 15.25
C SER A 89 12.40 3.03 16.01
N ARG A 90 11.21 2.60 15.56
CA ARG A 90 9.90 3.01 16.10
C ARG A 90 9.10 1.80 16.56
N PRO A 91 8.27 1.93 17.61
CA PRO A 91 7.35 0.89 18.04
C PRO A 91 6.43 0.41 16.90
N ALA A 92 6.03 -0.86 16.87
CA ALA A 92 5.14 -1.35 15.82
C ALA A 92 3.71 -0.77 15.92
N LYS A 93 3.23 -0.52 17.15
CA LYS A 93 1.86 -0.03 17.43
C LYS A 93 1.87 1.37 18.03
N ARG A 94 0.79 2.12 17.78
CA ARG A 94 0.51 3.40 18.43
C ARG A 94 0.01 3.20 19.87
N ASN A 95 -0.85 2.20 20.07
CA ASN A 95 -1.34 1.77 21.37
C ASN A 95 -0.97 0.29 21.55
N PRO A 96 -0.10 -0.07 22.51
CA PRO A 96 0.30 -1.47 22.75
C PRO A 96 -0.87 -2.42 23.03
N LYS A 97 -1.98 -1.91 23.57
CA LYS A 97 -3.19 -2.68 23.89
C LYS A 97 -4.25 -2.65 22.77
N GLY A 98 -4.02 -1.93 21.67
CA GLY A 98 -4.98 -1.80 20.57
C GLY A 98 -4.96 -3.01 19.63
N GLY A 99 -6.04 -3.17 18.85
CA GLY A 99 -6.11 -4.14 17.77
C GLY A 99 -5.36 -3.69 16.52
N ILE A 100 -5.78 -4.18 15.36
CA ILE A 100 -5.09 -3.93 14.08
C ILE A 100 -5.09 -2.44 13.70
N GLU A 101 -6.13 -1.71 14.07
CA GLU A 101 -6.25 -0.25 13.93
C GLU A 101 -5.15 0.53 14.67
N SER A 102 -4.46 -0.08 15.63
CA SER A 102 -3.32 0.53 16.31
C SER A 102 -1.97 0.27 15.61
N LEU A 103 -1.92 -0.66 14.67
CA LEU A 103 -0.71 -1.03 13.93
C LEU A 103 -0.32 0.08 12.96
N ARG A 104 0.98 0.38 12.87
CA ARG A 104 1.50 1.37 11.92
C ARG A 104 1.59 0.78 10.51
N ALA A 105 1.57 1.65 9.50
CA ALA A 105 1.59 1.23 8.09
C ALA A 105 2.83 0.40 7.72
N ILE A 106 4.02 0.73 8.23
CA ILE A 106 5.25 -0.03 7.95
C ILE A 106 5.13 -1.47 8.48
N PRO A 107 4.87 -1.72 9.79
CA PRO A 107 4.64 -3.08 10.29
C PRO A 107 3.52 -3.84 9.56
N TRP A 108 2.43 -3.16 9.19
CA TRP A 108 1.33 -3.77 8.44
C TRP A 108 1.79 -4.33 7.08
N THR A 109 2.42 -3.48 6.26
CA THR A 109 2.90 -3.91 4.93
C THR A 109 4.09 -4.85 5.04
N PHE A 110 4.98 -4.65 6.01
CA PHE A 110 6.17 -5.47 6.19
C PHE A 110 5.83 -6.91 6.56
N ALA A 111 4.87 -7.11 7.48
CA ALA A 111 4.42 -8.45 7.88
C ALA A 111 3.89 -9.28 6.69
N TRP A 112 3.04 -8.69 5.84
CA TRP A 112 2.55 -9.38 4.62
C TRP A 112 3.58 -9.55 3.52
N THR A 113 4.62 -8.71 3.51
CA THR A 113 5.73 -8.83 2.56
C THR A 113 6.59 -10.04 2.89
N GLN A 114 6.83 -10.32 4.19
CA GLN A 114 7.60 -11.50 4.61
C GLN A 114 6.97 -12.81 4.13
N THR A 115 5.64 -12.87 4.04
CA THR A 115 4.90 -14.08 3.66
C THR A 115 4.62 -14.16 2.17
N ARG A 116 5.05 -13.17 1.38
CA ARG A 116 4.82 -13.06 -0.06
C ARG A 116 3.35 -12.99 -0.46
N LEU A 117 2.43 -12.83 0.50
CA LEU A 117 0.99 -12.66 0.22
C LEU A 117 0.69 -11.22 -0.22
N HIS A 118 1.42 -10.24 0.31
CA HIS A 118 1.26 -8.81 -0.02
C HIS A 118 -0.19 -8.30 0.08
N LEU A 119 -0.98 -8.85 1.02
CA LEU A 119 -2.41 -8.58 1.18
C LEU A 119 -2.73 -7.07 1.20
N SER A 120 -1.90 -6.28 1.89
CA SER A 120 -2.07 -4.82 2.01
C SER A 120 -1.98 -4.05 0.69
N ALA A 121 -1.42 -4.64 -0.36
CA ALA A 121 -1.18 -3.96 -1.65
C ALA A 121 -2.31 -4.17 -2.66
N TRP A 122 -3.11 -5.23 -2.53
CA TRP A 122 -4.07 -5.62 -3.57
C TRP A 122 -5.47 -5.96 -3.07
N PHE A 123 -5.63 -6.32 -1.79
CA PHE A 123 -6.92 -6.81 -1.29
C PHE A 123 -8.01 -5.73 -1.41
N GLY A 124 -9.18 -6.12 -1.90
CA GLY A 124 -10.28 -5.22 -2.25
C GLY A 124 -10.27 -4.70 -3.69
N VAL A 125 -9.15 -4.74 -4.43
CA VAL A 125 -9.14 -4.30 -5.85
C VAL A 125 -10.07 -5.18 -6.69
N GLY A 126 -10.05 -6.50 -6.45
CA GLY A 126 -10.91 -7.46 -7.13
C GLY A 126 -12.41 -7.17 -6.93
N ASP A 127 -12.83 -6.82 -5.72
CA ASP A 127 -14.22 -6.48 -5.42
C ASP A 127 -14.66 -5.22 -6.17
N GLY A 128 -13.78 -4.21 -6.21
CA GLY A 128 -14.02 -2.97 -6.94
C GLY A 128 -14.21 -3.18 -8.44
N LEU A 129 -13.26 -3.89 -9.08
CA LEU A 129 -13.30 -4.13 -10.52
C LEU A 129 -14.44 -5.06 -10.92
N THR A 130 -14.68 -6.14 -10.17
CA THR A 130 -15.76 -7.09 -10.47
C THR A 130 -17.14 -6.45 -10.34
N SER A 131 -17.33 -5.61 -9.32
CA SER A 131 -18.56 -4.83 -9.13
C SER A 131 -18.85 -3.95 -10.35
N GLU A 132 -17.85 -3.22 -10.84
CA GLU A 132 -18.02 -2.35 -11.99
C GLU A 132 -18.26 -3.14 -13.28
N VAL A 133 -17.52 -4.22 -13.53
CA VAL A 133 -17.74 -5.08 -14.72
C VAL A 133 -19.14 -5.68 -14.74
N ARG A 134 -19.65 -6.16 -13.60
CA ARG A 134 -21.01 -6.70 -13.49
C ARG A 134 -22.10 -5.67 -13.76
N SER A 135 -21.82 -4.37 -13.59
CA SER A 135 -22.81 -3.33 -13.89
C SER A 135 -23.06 -3.14 -15.40
N TYR A 136 -22.22 -3.73 -16.25
CA TYR A 136 -22.33 -3.72 -17.70
C TYR A 136 -22.89 -5.01 -18.32
N MET A 137 -23.07 -6.06 -17.52
CA MET A 137 -23.65 -7.35 -17.94
C MET A 137 -25.13 -7.40 -17.60
#